data_AF-A0A1M7M969-F1
#
_entry.id   AF-A0A1M7M969-F1
#
_cell.length_a   1.000
_cell.length_b   1.000
_cell.length_c   1.000
_cell.angle_alpha   90.00
_cell.angle_beta   90.00
_cell.angle_gamma   90.00
#
_symmetry.space_group_name_H-M   'P 1'
#
loop_
_entity.id
_entity.type
_entity.pdbx_description
1 polymer ?
#
loop_
_entity_poly.entity_id
_entity_poly.type
_entity_poly.pdbx_seq_one_letter_code
_entity_poly.pdbx_strand_id
1 'polypeptide(L)' 'YHRIAARRGSNRAAVAVAHSILTIVYHILKRKQPYIELGPNYYEEKRRNMVIRQSLKKLESLGLKVTVETVAS' A
#
# COMPACT_ATOMS: atom_id res chain seq x y z
N TYR A 1 -10.85 6.57 3.17
CA TYR A 1 -11.81 7.65 2.86
C TYR A 1 -11.24 9.04 3.14
N HIS A 2 -10.97 9.43 4.40
CA HIS A 2 -10.61 10.81 4.80
C HIS A 2 -9.48 11.46 3.98
N ARG A 3 -8.36 10.75 3.74
CA ARG A 3 -7.24 11.26 2.91
C ARG A 3 -7.66 11.59 1.47
N ILE A 4 -8.58 10.81 0.90
CA ILE A 4 -9.09 11.04 -0.47
C ILE A 4 -10.12 12.16 -0.45
N ALA A 5 -11.00 12.18 0.56
CA ALA A 5 -12.00 13.23 0.72
C ALA A 5 -11.35 14.62 0.85
N ALA A 6 -10.30 14.73 1.66
CA ALA A 6 -9.53 15.98 1.84
C ALA A 6 -8.90 16.50 0.53
N ARG A 7 -8.54 15.61 -0.40
CA ARG A 7 -7.88 15.99 -1.66
C ARG A 7 -8.83 16.12 -2.86
N ARG A 8 -9.96 15.40 -2.85
CA ARG A 8 -10.79 15.18 -4.06
C ARG A 8 -12.30 15.31 -3.81
N GLY A 9 -12.72 15.60 -2.58
CA GLY A 9 -14.13 15.70 -2.19
C GLY A 9 -14.76 14.36 -1.77
N SER A 10 -15.86 14.45 -1.02
CA SER A 10 -16.59 13.31 -0.44
C SER A 10 -17.11 12.33 -1.49
N ASN A 11 -17.71 12.82 -2.58
CA ASN A 11 -18.28 11.97 -3.63
C ASN A 11 -17.20 11.08 -4.29
N ARG A 12 -16.04 11.67 -4.64
CA ARG A 12 -14.92 10.90 -5.21
C ARG A 12 -14.32 9.93 -4.20
N ALA A 13 -14.31 10.29 -2.92
CA ALA A 13 -13.85 9.41 -1.86
C ALA A 13 -14.79 8.20 -1.67
N ALA A 14 -16.10 8.39 -1.75
CA ALA A 14 -17.09 7.32 -1.67
C ALA A 14 -16.93 6.31 -2.82
N VAL A 15 -16.82 6.81 -4.07
CA VAL A 15 -16.59 5.95 -5.24
C VAL A 15 -15.29 5.16 -5.13
N ALA A 16 -14.21 5.77 -4.63
CA ALA A 16 -12.93 5.07 -4.43
C ALA A 16 -13.03 3.94 -3.38
N VAL A 17 -13.83 4.13 -2.32
CA VAL A 17 -14.11 3.08 -1.34
C VAL A 17 -14.95 1.97 -1.97
N ALA A 18 -16.01 2.31 -2.69
CA ALA A 18 -16.87 1.33 -3.38
C ALA A 18 -16.07 0.47 -4.37
N HIS A 19 -15.16 1.08 -5.15
CA HIS A 19 -14.28 0.35 -6.07
C HIS A 19 -13.36 -0.65 -5.33
N SER A 20 -12.87 -0.29 -4.16
CA SER A 20 -12.04 -1.17 -3.32
C SER A 20 -12.86 -2.38 -2.83
N ILE A 21 -14.09 -2.14 -2.36
CA ILE A 21 -15.02 -3.21 -1.93
C ILE A 21 -15.36 -4.13 -3.11
N LEU A 22 -15.69 -3.57 -4.28
CA LEU A 22 -16.00 -4.34 -5.48
C LEU A 22 -14.83 -5.26 -5.88
N THR A 23 -13.59 -4.76 -5.79
CA THR A 23 -12.39 -5.56 -6.09
C THR A 23 -12.23 -6.73 -5.13
N ILE A 24 -12.49 -6.51 -3.84
CA ILE A 24 -12.48 -7.59 -2.83
C ILE A 24 -13.52 -8.65 -3.17
N VAL A 25 -14.77 -8.24 -3.42
CA VAL A 25 -15.88 -9.14 -3.78
C VAL A 25 -15.55 -9.93 -5.05
N TYR A 26 -15.03 -9.26 -6.09
CA TYR A 26 -14.60 -9.92 -7.32
C TYR A 26 -13.60 -11.05 -7.06
N HIS A 27 -12.60 -10.83 -6.21
CA HIS A 27 -11.60 -11.85 -5.91
C HIS A 27 -12.14 -13.01 -5.09
N ILE A 28 -13.02 -12.74 -4.11
CA ILE A 28 -13.71 -13.78 -3.33
C ILE A 28 -14.50 -14.69 -4.28
N LEU A 29 -15.32 -14.10 -5.15
CA LEU A 29 -16.14 -14.84 -6.10
C LEU A 29 -15.31 -15.59 -7.13
N LYS A 30 -14.30 -14.94 -7.72
CA LYS A 30 -13.45 -15.53 -8.76
C LYS A 30 -12.61 -16.70 -8.24
N ARG A 31 -12.08 -16.59 -7.02
CA ARG A 31 -11.18 -17.60 -6.44
C ARG A 31 -11.92 -18.62 -5.58
N LYS A 32 -13.21 -18.41 -5.29
CA LYS A 32 -14.01 -19.23 -4.36
C LYS A 32 -13.32 -19.40 -3.00
N GLN A 33 -12.64 -18.35 -2.56
CA GLN A 33 -11.92 -18.32 -1.29
C GLN A 33 -12.50 -17.20 -0.42
N PRO A 34 -12.65 -17.42 0.90
CA PRO A 34 -13.11 -16.37 1.80
C PRO A 34 -12.12 -15.21 1.81
N TYR A 35 -12.59 -14.04 2.23
CA TYR A 35 -11.71 -12.91 2.48
C TYR A 35 -10.71 -13.27 3.58
N ILE A 36 -9.42 -13.13 3.26
CA ILE A 36 -8.34 -13.30 4.23
C ILE A 36 -7.87 -11.91 4.61
N GLU A 37 -8.02 -11.57 5.89
CA GLU A 37 -7.44 -10.33 6.40
C GLU A 37 -5.93 -10.37 6.26
N LEU A 38 -5.37 -9.25 5.79
CA LEU A 38 -3.94 -9.12 5.54
C LEU A 38 -3.11 -9.14 6.83
N GLY A 39 -3.77 -9.10 8.00
CA GLY A 39 -3.15 -9.03 9.31
C GLY A 39 -2.78 -7.59 9.72
N PRO A 40 -2.58 -7.36 11.03
CA PRO A 40 -2.36 -6.03 11.59
C PRO A 40 -1.07 -5.36 11.08
N ASN A 41 -0.05 -6.16 10.76
CA ASN A 41 1.27 -5.64 10.40
C ASN A 41 1.42 -5.35 8.90
N TYR A 42 0.46 -5.75 8.06
CA TYR A 42 0.62 -5.66 6.60
C TYR A 42 0.82 -4.22 6.12
N TYR A 43 0.06 -3.27 6.66
CA TYR A 43 0.19 -1.87 6.26
C TYR A 43 1.50 -1.26 6.75
N GLU A 44 1.98 -1.65 7.94
CA GLU A 44 3.25 -1.19 8.48
C GLU A 44 4.43 -1.75 7.68
N GLU A 45 4.42 -3.04 7.36
CA GLU A 45 5.45 -3.66 6.53
C GLU A 45 5.48 -3.06 5.12
N LYS A 46 4.30 -2.89 4.51
CA LYS A 46 4.18 -2.24 3.20
C LYS A 46 4.67 -0.80 3.23
N ARG A 47 4.38 -0.05 4.30
CA ARG A 47 4.88 1.32 4.49
C ARG A 47 6.39 1.33 4.67
N ARG A 48 6.94 0.44 5.50
CA ARG A 48 8.39 0.27 5.70
C ARG A 48 9.09 0.02 4.36
N ASN A 49 8.61 -0.94 3.57
CA ASN A 49 9.16 -1.25 2.25
C ASN A 49 9.09 -0.07 1.28
N MET A 50 7.99 0.69 1.32
CA MET A 50 7.83 1.90 0.50
C MET A 50 8.85 2.98 0.88
N VAL A 51 9.05 3.21 2.18
CA VAL A 51 10.03 4.18 2.70
C VAL A 51 11.44 3.77 2.30
N ILE A 52 11.82 2.50 2.52
CA ILE A 52 13.11 1.96 2.10
C ILE A 52 13.34 2.25 0.61
N ARG A 53 12.40 1.84 -0.26
CA ARG A 53 12.55 2.04 -1.71
C ARG A 53 12.68 3.50 -2.10
N GLN A 54 11.92 4.40 -1.48
CA GLN A 54 12.00 5.84 -1.75
C GLN A 54 13.36 6.41 -1.30
N SER A 55 13.86 6.00 -0.14
CA SER A 55 15.16 6.42 0.39
C SER A 55 16.30 5.95 -0.51
N LEU A 56 16.30 4.68 -0.94
CA LEU A 56 17.31 4.15 -1.86
C LEU A 56 17.33 4.94 -3.17
N LYS A 57 16.15 5.12 -3.79
CA LYS A 57 16.04 5.90 -5.03
C LYS A 57 16.55 7.33 -4.86
N LYS A 58 16.32 7.95 -3.71
CA LYS A 58 16.80 9.31 -3.41
C LYS A 58 18.33 9.33 -3.29
N LEU A 59 18.93 8.39 -2.59
CA LEU A 59 20.39 8.30 -2.45
C LEU A 59 21.06 8.03 -3.82
N GLU A 60 20.51 7.10 -4.60
CA GLU A 60 20.99 6.82 -5.97
C GLU A 60 20.90 8.06 -6.87
N SER A 61 19.82 8.84 -6.76
CA SER A 61 19.65 10.07 -7.55
C SER A 61 20.69 11.16 -7.22
N LEU A 62 21.38 11.06 -6.08
CA LEU A 62 22.48 11.94 -5.69
C LEU A 62 23.85 11.44 -6.19
N GLY A 63 23.89 10.37 -6.99
CA GLY A 63 25.11 9.78 -7.53
C GLY A 63 25.81 8.81 -6.59
N LEU A 64 25.16 8.41 -5.48
CA LEU A 64 25.70 7.46 -4.53
C LEU A 64 25.38 6.04 -4.97
N LYS A 65 26.38 5.15 -4.93
CA LYS A 65 26.15 3.71 -5.01
C LYS A 65 25.69 3.23 -3.64
N VAL A 66 24.47 2.69 -3.57
CA VAL A 66 23.87 2.26 -2.30
C VAL A 66 23.91 0.74 -2.18
N THR A 67 24.47 0.25 -1.07
CA THR A 67 24.41 -1.16 -0.66
C THR A 67 23.62 -1.23 0.64
N VAL A 68 22.65 -2.13 0.73
CA VAL A 68 21.79 -2.30 1.90
C VAL A 68 22.07 -3.67 2.50
N GLU A 69 22.46 -3.69 3.77
CA GLU A 69 22.65 -4.92 4.52
C GLU A 69 21.59 -5.02 5.61
N THR A 70 20.98 -6.19 5.72
CA THR A 70 20.01 -6.46 6.78
C THR A 70 20.79 -6.73 8.06
N VAL A 71 20.75 -5.80 9.01
CA VAL A 71 21.19 -6.10 10.36
C VAL A 71 20.09 -6.97 10.98
N ALA A 72 20.37 -8.25 11.17
CA ALA A 72 19.45 -9.20 11.79
C ALA A 72 18.93 -8.61 13.12
N SER A 73 17.61 -8.66 13.34
CA SER A 73 16.96 -8.32 14.60
C SER A 73 16.72 -9.57 15.43
#